data_AF-A0A922NT03-F1
#
_entry.id   AF-A0A922NT03-F1
#
_cell.length_a   1.000
_cell.length_b   1.000
_cell.length_c   1.000
_cell.angle_alpha   90.00
_cell.angle_beta   90.00
_cell.angle_gamma   90.00
#
_symmetry.space_group_name_H-M   'P 1'
#
loop_
_entity.id
_entity.type
_entity.pdbx_description
1 polymer ?
#
loop_
_entity_poly.entity_id
_entity_poly.type
_entity_poly.pdbx_seq_one_letter_code
_entity_poly.pdbx_strand_id
1 'polypeptide(L)'
;GAVQFGLAVLFGALVIGQQSGLLNVHVTNLLHSLFPNNQFITTWQPSIAPPLVEESLKLLLAMTILYLSGHQDFWQAVLIGGGVGLGFQLSEDYVYILGAMIEKTHRPLEQAILRFETAYAGHWLLTAMFTGACALLLYYHKSDRPKAMPIWLVSPIILHILWNNPLIDNNTPMKIGITILSWALLIHFCLQNHRTTFLPKGKVSPLQEMD
;
A
#
# COMPACT_ATOMS: atom_id res chain seq x y z
N GLY A 1 15.45 10.81 -0.49
CA GLY A 1 15.66 11.92 -1.44
C GLY A 1 14.95 11.64 -2.75
N ALA A 2 14.85 12.63 -3.66
CA ALA A 2 14.06 12.53 -4.89
C ALA A 2 14.44 11.33 -5.78
N VAL A 3 15.73 10.95 -5.82
CA VAL A 3 16.21 9.78 -6.55
C VAL A 3 15.57 8.49 -6.02
N GLN A 4 15.53 8.29 -4.70
CA GLN A 4 14.92 7.11 -4.10
C GLN A 4 13.41 7.04 -4.39
N PHE A 5 12.72 8.18 -4.39
CA PHE A 5 11.31 8.24 -4.77
C PHE A 5 11.10 7.84 -6.25
N GLY A 6 11.91 8.39 -7.16
CA GLY A 6 11.86 8.02 -8.57
C GLY A 6 12.10 6.53 -8.81
N LEU A 7 13.11 5.95 -8.14
CA LEU A 7 13.36 4.51 -8.18
C LEU A 7 12.17 3.72 -7.61
N ALA A 8 11.61 4.16 -6.49
CA ALA A 8 10.44 3.51 -5.90
C ALA A 8 9.24 3.47 -6.87
N VAL A 9 8.96 4.57 -7.57
CA VAL A 9 7.92 4.62 -8.61
C VAL A 9 8.24 3.67 -9.75
N LEU A 10 9.47 3.70 -10.28
CA LEU A 10 9.88 2.85 -11.41
C LEU A 10 9.78 1.36 -11.06
N PHE A 11 10.33 0.94 -9.92
CA PHE A 11 10.28 -0.47 -9.50
C PHE A 11 8.88 -0.90 -9.07
N GLY A 12 8.10 0.00 -8.46
CA GLY A 12 6.68 -0.25 -8.16
C GLY A 12 5.89 -0.57 -9.42
N ALA A 13 6.10 0.20 -10.50
CA ALA A 13 5.42 0.01 -11.77
C ALA A 13 5.92 -1.21 -12.55
N LEU A 14 7.24 -1.28 -12.77
CA LEU A 14 7.82 -2.25 -13.71
C LEU A 14 8.04 -3.64 -13.10
N VAL A 15 8.19 -3.72 -11.77
CA VAL A 15 8.43 -5.00 -11.09
C VAL A 15 7.17 -5.42 -10.32
N ILE A 16 6.76 -4.65 -9.31
CA ILE A 16 5.71 -5.13 -8.39
C ILE A 16 4.33 -5.17 -9.03
N GLY A 17 3.97 -4.20 -9.88
CA GLY A 17 2.69 -4.20 -10.59
C GLY A 17 2.41 -5.52 -11.32
N GLN A 18 3.35 -5.95 -12.17
CA GLN A 18 3.21 -7.17 -12.96
C GLN A 18 3.29 -8.44 -12.10
N GLN A 19 4.23 -8.49 -11.14
CA GLN A 19 4.40 -9.68 -10.28
C GLN A 19 3.20 -9.91 -9.37
N SER A 20 2.61 -8.86 -8.81
CA SER A 20 1.39 -9.03 -8.01
C SER A 20 0.22 -9.47 -8.87
N GLY A 21 0.04 -8.92 -10.08
CA GLY A 21 -1.02 -9.37 -11.00
C GLY A 21 -0.91 -10.86 -11.33
N LEU A 22 0.30 -11.33 -11.64
CA LEU A 22 0.57 -12.76 -11.85
C LEU A 22 0.29 -13.59 -10.59
N LEU A 23 0.81 -13.18 -9.43
CA LEU A 23 0.64 -13.94 -8.19
C LEU A 23 -0.83 -13.96 -7.74
N ASN A 24 -1.57 -12.86 -7.94
CA ASN A 24 -3.00 -12.80 -7.71
C ASN A 24 -3.73 -13.88 -8.50
N VAL A 25 -3.46 -14.02 -9.81
CA VAL A 25 -4.07 -15.07 -10.65
C VAL A 25 -3.75 -16.47 -10.11
N HIS A 26 -2.50 -16.73 -9.73
CA HIS A 26 -2.11 -18.04 -9.19
C HIS A 26 -2.79 -18.35 -7.86
N VAL A 27 -2.84 -17.39 -6.94
CA VAL A 27 -3.51 -17.55 -5.64
C VAL A 27 -5.02 -17.74 -5.82
N THR A 28 -5.65 -16.96 -6.70
CA THR A 28 -7.07 -17.13 -7.06
C THR A 28 -7.34 -18.54 -7.59
N ASN A 29 -6.56 -19.00 -8.57
CA ASN A 29 -6.71 -20.32 -9.17
C ASN A 29 -6.47 -21.45 -8.15
N LEU A 30 -5.47 -21.30 -7.29
CA LEU A 30 -5.19 -22.24 -6.22
C LEU A 30 -6.38 -22.34 -5.25
N LEU A 31 -6.92 -21.21 -4.80
CA LEU A 31 -8.08 -21.20 -3.89
C LEU A 31 -9.30 -21.86 -4.53
N HIS A 32 -9.58 -21.59 -5.81
CA HIS A 32 -10.68 -22.27 -6.52
C HIS A 32 -10.44 -23.76 -6.73
N SER A 33 -9.18 -24.19 -6.88
CA SER A 33 -8.85 -25.62 -6.99
C SER A 33 -8.97 -26.37 -5.66
N LEU A 34 -8.61 -25.73 -4.54
CA LEU A 34 -8.67 -26.31 -3.20
C LEU A 34 -10.10 -26.32 -2.65
N PHE A 35 -10.91 -25.32 -3.02
CA PHE A 35 -12.28 -25.14 -2.55
C PHE A 35 -13.26 -25.01 -3.72
N PRO A 36 -13.41 -26.05 -4.56
CA PRO A 36 -14.30 -26.00 -5.72
C PRO A 36 -15.74 -25.76 -5.26
N ASN A 37 -16.47 -24.92 -6.00
CA ASN A 37 -17.87 -24.56 -5.75
C ASN A 37 -18.15 -23.89 -4.38
N ASN A 38 -17.13 -23.40 -3.67
CA ASN A 38 -17.34 -22.68 -2.42
C ASN A 38 -17.76 -21.23 -2.70
N GLN A 39 -19.02 -20.90 -2.43
CA GLN A 39 -19.57 -19.56 -2.67
C GLN A 39 -18.84 -18.46 -1.89
N PHE A 40 -18.42 -18.73 -0.65
CA PHE A 40 -17.66 -17.77 0.15
C PHE A 40 -16.34 -17.43 -0.53
N ILE A 41 -15.57 -18.43 -0.98
CA ILE A 41 -14.32 -18.21 -1.70
C ILE A 41 -14.57 -17.39 -2.97
N THR A 42 -15.53 -17.79 -3.81
CA THR A 42 -15.85 -17.05 -5.04
C THR A 42 -16.24 -15.58 -4.78
N THR A 43 -16.90 -15.31 -3.65
CA THR A 43 -17.42 -13.96 -3.34
C THR A 43 -16.37 -13.07 -2.66
N TRP A 44 -15.59 -13.62 -1.74
CA TRP A 44 -14.72 -12.86 -0.85
C TRP A 44 -13.24 -12.91 -1.24
N GLN A 45 -12.83 -13.88 -2.05
CA GLN A 45 -11.44 -13.98 -2.47
C GLN A 45 -10.91 -12.71 -3.13
N PRO A 46 -11.64 -12.02 -4.04
CA PRO A 46 -11.16 -10.76 -4.65
C PRO A 46 -10.92 -9.64 -3.63
N SER A 47 -11.64 -9.67 -2.51
CA SER A 47 -11.45 -8.72 -1.42
C SER A 47 -10.35 -9.08 -0.44
N ILE A 48 -9.83 -10.30 -0.45
CA ILE A 48 -8.88 -10.79 0.57
C ILE A 48 -7.53 -11.09 -0.05
N ALA A 49 -7.48 -11.94 -1.07
CA ALA A 49 -6.21 -12.43 -1.58
C ALA A 49 -5.41 -11.34 -2.32
N PRO A 50 -5.99 -10.54 -3.23
CA PRO A 50 -5.24 -9.46 -3.87
C PRO A 50 -4.67 -8.43 -2.87
N PRO A 51 -5.45 -7.91 -1.89
CA PRO A 51 -4.89 -7.02 -0.88
C PRO A 51 -3.72 -7.61 -0.10
N LEU A 52 -3.79 -8.89 0.28
CA LEU A 52 -2.70 -9.56 1.01
C LEU A 52 -1.45 -9.69 0.14
N VAL A 53 -1.60 -10.13 -1.10
CA VAL A 53 -0.48 -10.32 -2.05
C VAL A 53 0.15 -8.98 -2.38
N GLU A 54 -0.65 -8.02 -2.80
CA GLU A 54 -0.18 -6.75 -3.32
C GLU A 54 0.49 -5.90 -2.24
N GLU A 55 -0.16 -5.71 -1.09
CA GLU A 55 0.42 -4.90 -0.01
C GLU A 55 1.70 -5.54 0.56
N SER A 56 1.77 -6.87 0.62
CA SER A 56 2.98 -7.57 1.07
C SER A 56 4.15 -7.38 0.11
N LEU A 57 3.91 -7.51 -1.21
CA LEU A 57 4.95 -7.33 -2.22
C LEU A 57 5.41 -5.87 -2.33
N LYS A 58 4.47 -4.92 -2.26
CA LYS A 58 4.79 -3.47 -2.22
C LYS A 58 5.63 -3.15 -0.98
N LEU A 59 5.24 -3.64 0.20
CA LEU A 59 6.01 -3.44 1.42
C LEU A 59 7.41 -4.04 1.31
N LEU A 60 7.55 -5.26 0.79
CA LEU A 60 8.84 -5.91 0.61
C LEU A 60 9.78 -5.05 -0.26
N LEU A 61 9.29 -4.54 -1.39
CA LEU A 61 10.07 -3.65 -2.24
C LEU A 61 10.41 -2.34 -1.52
N ALA A 62 9.42 -1.69 -0.90
CA ALA A 62 9.62 -0.41 -0.23
C ALA A 62 10.66 -0.51 0.91
N MET A 63 10.59 -1.57 1.71
CA MET A 63 11.56 -1.84 2.77
C MET A 63 12.94 -2.18 2.22
N THR A 64 13.02 -2.86 1.09
CA THR A 64 14.30 -3.15 0.40
C THR A 64 14.97 -1.85 -0.07
N ILE A 65 14.20 -0.97 -0.74
CA ILE A 65 14.72 0.34 -1.19
C ILE A 65 15.13 1.20 0.02
N LEU A 66 14.32 1.23 1.07
CA LEU A 66 14.61 1.96 2.30
C LEU A 66 15.90 1.46 2.97
N TYR A 67 16.08 0.14 3.06
CA TYR A 67 17.29 -0.47 3.59
C TYR A 67 18.53 -0.09 2.77
N LEU A 68 18.46 -0.21 1.45
CA LEU A 68 19.57 0.12 0.54
C LEU A 68 19.87 1.63 0.48
N SER A 69 18.94 2.49 0.91
CA SER A 69 19.12 3.94 0.85
C SER A 69 20.11 4.47 1.88
N GLY A 70 20.48 3.70 2.91
CA GLY A 70 21.51 4.03 3.92
C GLY A 70 21.17 5.16 4.88
N HIS A 71 20.32 6.11 4.50
CA HIS A 71 19.66 7.07 5.38
C HIS A 71 18.24 6.60 5.66
N GLN A 72 17.80 6.74 6.90
CA GLN A 72 16.51 6.25 7.35
C GLN A 72 15.90 7.34 8.24
N ASP A 73 14.92 8.04 7.73
CA ASP A 73 14.02 8.87 8.53
C ASP A 73 12.56 8.52 8.18
N PHE A 74 11.63 9.01 9.02
CA PHE A 74 10.22 8.73 8.85
C PHE A 74 9.69 9.16 7.47
N TRP A 75 10.05 10.36 7.04
CA TRP A 75 9.58 10.90 5.77
C TRP A 75 10.15 10.15 4.58
N GLN A 76 11.39 9.67 4.67
CA GLN A 76 11.98 8.82 3.66
C GLN A 76 11.25 7.48 3.55
N ALA A 77 10.87 6.85 4.66
CA ALA A 77 10.07 5.63 4.64
C ALA A 77 8.69 5.87 4.00
N VAL A 78 8.00 6.93 4.41
CA VAL A 78 6.70 7.33 3.86
C VAL A 78 6.80 7.65 2.37
N LEU A 79 7.81 8.41 1.94
CA LEU A 79 8.02 8.78 0.53
C LEU A 79 8.36 7.56 -0.32
N ILE A 80 9.26 6.67 0.14
CA ILE A 80 9.59 5.44 -0.59
C ILE A 80 8.35 4.55 -0.71
N GLY A 81 7.60 4.36 0.37
CA GLY A 81 6.35 3.60 0.35
C GLY A 81 5.33 4.21 -0.62
N GLY A 82 5.13 5.53 -0.55
CA GLY A 82 4.25 6.25 -1.47
C GLY A 82 4.67 6.13 -2.92
N GLY A 83 5.98 6.18 -3.19
CA GLY A 83 6.53 5.98 -4.53
C GLY A 83 6.26 4.57 -5.06
N VAL A 84 6.50 3.52 -4.26
CA VAL A 84 6.22 2.13 -4.66
C VAL A 84 4.73 1.95 -4.95
N GLY A 85 3.85 2.39 -4.06
CA GLY A 85 2.41 2.26 -4.26
C GLY A 85 1.89 3.09 -5.44
N LEU A 86 2.48 4.25 -5.72
CA LEU A 86 2.15 5.05 -6.91
C LEU A 86 2.57 4.34 -8.20
N GLY A 87 3.79 3.82 -8.24
CA GLY A 87 4.26 3.01 -9.37
C GLY A 87 3.34 1.81 -9.63
N PHE A 88 2.99 1.10 -8.56
CA PHE A 88 2.04 -0.01 -8.63
C PHE A 88 0.70 0.42 -9.23
N GLN A 89 0.10 1.50 -8.72
CA GLN A 89 -1.17 2.05 -9.20
C GLN A 89 -1.11 2.34 -10.70
N LEU A 90 -0.04 2.97 -11.18
CA LEU A 90 0.14 3.27 -12.60
C LEU A 90 0.19 2.01 -13.47
N SER A 91 0.90 0.98 -13.01
CA SER A 91 0.95 -0.31 -13.73
C SER A 91 -0.42 -0.98 -13.74
N GLU A 92 -1.14 -0.96 -12.63
CA GLU A 92 -2.46 -1.56 -12.54
C GLU A 92 -3.48 -0.83 -13.43
N ASP A 93 -3.52 0.51 -13.34
CA ASP A 93 -4.35 1.37 -14.19
C ASP A 93 -4.11 1.10 -15.68
N TYR A 94 -2.84 0.98 -16.07
CA TYR A 94 -2.46 0.66 -17.45
C TYR A 94 -3.06 -0.69 -17.91
N VAL A 95 -2.99 -1.72 -17.07
CA VAL A 95 -3.56 -3.04 -17.39
C VAL A 95 -5.09 -2.95 -17.53
N TYR A 96 -5.77 -2.22 -16.65
CA TYR A 96 -7.22 -2.01 -16.76
C TYR A 96 -7.61 -1.24 -18.02
N ILE A 97 -6.88 -0.19 -18.38
CA ILE A 97 -7.11 0.58 -19.61
C ILE A 97 -6.90 -0.30 -20.84
N LEU A 98 -5.81 -1.06 -20.88
CA LEU A 98 -5.51 -1.98 -21.98
C LEU A 98 -6.57 -3.09 -22.09
N GLY A 99 -6.99 -3.68 -20.98
CA GLY A 99 -8.05 -4.67 -20.92
C GLY A 99 -9.36 -4.13 -21.49
N ALA A 100 -9.81 -2.95 -21.04
CA ALA A 100 -11.02 -2.32 -21.53
C ALA A 100 -10.97 -2.03 -23.04
N MET A 101 -9.79 -1.66 -23.58
CA MET A 101 -9.59 -1.50 -25.02
C MET A 101 -9.72 -2.81 -25.79
N ILE A 102 -9.08 -3.88 -25.30
CA ILE A 102 -9.07 -5.20 -25.96
C ILE A 102 -10.49 -5.80 -25.96
N GLU A 103 -11.17 -5.71 -24.82
CA GLU A 103 -12.53 -6.23 -24.63
C GLU A 103 -13.61 -5.33 -25.24
N LYS A 104 -13.25 -4.12 -25.69
CA LYS A 104 -14.15 -3.10 -26.26
C LYS A 104 -15.28 -2.70 -25.30
N THR A 105 -15.03 -2.74 -24.00
CA THR A 105 -16.03 -2.39 -22.96
C THR A 105 -16.10 -0.88 -22.74
N HIS A 106 -14.97 -0.18 -22.82
CA HIS A 106 -14.89 1.28 -22.67
C HIS A 106 -13.84 1.86 -23.62
N ARG A 107 -13.94 3.16 -23.92
CA ARG A 107 -12.84 3.88 -24.57
C ARG A 107 -11.69 4.06 -23.57
N PRO A 108 -10.41 4.06 -24.01
CA PRO A 108 -9.28 4.16 -23.10
C PRO A 108 -9.30 5.42 -22.22
N LEU A 109 -9.74 6.56 -22.76
CA LEU A 109 -9.87 7.79 -21.98
C LEU A 109 -10.95 7.69 -20.90
N GLU A 110 -12.08 7.06 -21.20
CA GLU A 110 -13.17 6.85 -20.24
C GLU A 110 -12.69 5.95 -19.10
N GLN A 111 -12.02 4.83 -19.43
CA GLN A 111 -11.45 3.93 -18.43
C GLN A 111 -10.38 4.64 -17.57
N ALA A 112 -9.54 5.48 -18.17
CA ALA A 112 -8.55 6.25 -17.43
C ALA A 112 -9.19 7.23 -16.42
N ILE A 113 -10.29 7.90 -16.81
CA ILE A 113 -11.04 8.78 -15.91
C ILE A 113 -11.63 7.99 -14.74
N LEU A 114 -12.27 6.85 -15.00
CA LEU A 114 -12.83 5.98 -13.94
C LEU A 114 -11.76 5.49 -12.95
N ARG A 115 -10.57 5.15 -13.45
CA ARG A 115 -9.44 4.75 -12.61
C ARG A 115 -8.89 5.92 -11.79
N PHE A 116 -8.82 7.12 -12.37
CA PHE A 116 -8.41 8.32 -11.65
C PHE A 116 -9.39 8.69 -10.53
N GLU A 117 -10.69 8.65 -10.81
CA GLU A 117 -11.75 8.94 -9.82
C GLU A 117 -11.72 8.00 -8.62
N THR A 118 -11.16 6.80 -8.78
CA THR A 118 -11.04 5.80 -7.73
C THR A 118 -9.65 5.77 -7.07
N ALA A 119 -8.68 6.57 -7.56
CA ALA A 119 -7.29 6.57 -7.08
C ALA A 119 -7.05 7.37 -5.77
N TYR A 120 -8.07 8.07 -5.26
CA TYR A 120 -7.91 8.99 -4.13
C TYR A 120 -7.51 8.31 -2.81
N ALA A 121 -7.94 7.08 -2.54
CA ALA A 121 -7.38 6.22 -1.47
C ALA A 121 -6.68 5.00 -2.07
N GLY A 122 -5.87 5.27 -3.07
CA GLY A 122 -5.17 4.24 -3.83
C GLY A 122 -3.96 3.66 -3.09
N HIS A 123 -3.31 2.77 -3.81
CA HIS A 123 -2.18 1.96 -3.34
C HIS A 123 -1.06 2.81 -2.72
N TRP A 124 -0.78 4.00 -3.27
CA TRP A 124 0.27 4.89 -2.78
C TRP A 124 0.07 5.33 -1.32
N LEU A 125 -1.16 5.66 -0.91
CA LEU A 125 -1.46 6.07 0.46
C LEU A 125 -1.26 4.90 1.43
N LEU A 126 -1.81 3.74 1.09
CA LEU A 126 -1.77 2.55 1.92
C LEU A 126 -0.33 2.06 2.09
N THR A 127 0.44 1.99 1.00
CA THR A 127 1.85 1.59 1.04
C THR A 127 2.73 2.60 1.76
N ALA A 128 2.45 3.92 1.66
CA ALA A 128 3.16 4.94 2.43
C ALA A 128 2.98 4.74 3.95
N MET A 129 1.73 4.55 4.39
CA MET A 129 1.42 4.26 5.79
C MET A 129 2.05 2.95 6.25
N PHE A 130 1.93 1.88 5.44
CA PHE A 130 2.45 0.57 5.80
C PHE A 130 3.98 0.58 5.96
N THR A 131 4.67 1.18 5.00
CA THR A 131 6.14 1.29 5.00
C THR A 131 6.61 2.13 6.19
N GLY A 132 5.97 3.27 6.45
CA GLY A 132 6.27 4.10 7.62
C GLY A 132 6.09 3.34 8.93
N ALA A 133 4.98 2.61 9.08
CA ALA A 133 4.68 1.83 10.28
C ALA A 133 5.70 0.71 10.51
N CYS A 134 6.07 -0.01 9.45
CA CYS A 134 7.12 -1.04 9.51
C CYS A 134 8.49 -0.45 9.81
N ALA A 135 8.84 0.70 9.23
CA ALA A 135 10.10 1.38 9.52
C ALA A 135 10.16 1.80 10.99
N LEU A 136 9.08 2.39 11.53
CA LEU A 136 8.99 2.67 12.97
C LEU A 136 9.16 1.39 13.79
N LEU A 137 8.47 0.30 13.44
CA LEU A 137 8.61 -0.97 14.18
C LEU A 137 10.06 -1.50 14.22
N LEU A 138 10.78 -1.40 13.10
CA LEU A 138 12.13 -1.95 12.98
C LEU A 138 13.21 -1.05 13.58
N TYR A 139 13.05 0.26 13.47
CA TYR A 139 14.10 1.22 13.80
C TYR A 139 13.86 2.00 15.09
N TYR A 140 12.63 2.02 15.64
CA TYR A 140 12.39 2.57 16.98
C TYR A 140 12.84 1.64 18.09
N HIS A 141 13.41 2.26 19.13
CA HIS A 141 13.52 1.61 20.42
C HIS A 141 12.12 1.26 20.93
N LYS A 142 11.98 0.08 21.55
CA LYS A 142 10.68 -0.49 21.89
C LYS A 142 9.85 0.41 22.81
N SER A 143 10.50 1.16 23.72
CA SER A 143 9.86 2.10 24.65
C SER A 143 9.19 3.29 23.96
N ASP A 144 9.69 3.69 22.80
CA ASP A 144 9.32 4.95 22.16
C ASP A 144 8.28 4.75 21.06
N ARG A 145 7.85 3.50 20.84
CA ARG A 145 6.88 3.15 19.81
C ARG A 145 5.51 3.74 20.18
N PRO A 146 4.80 4.41 19.25
CA PRO A 146 3.45 4.88 19.50
C PRO A 146 2.53 3.73 19.89
N LYS A 147 1.65 3.94 20.88
CA LYS A 147 0.66 2.93 21.31
C LYS A 147 -0.25 2.47 20.16
N ALA A 148 -0.50 3.35 19.19
CA ALA A 148 -1.28 3.06 18.00
C ALA A 148 -0.52 2.26 16.92
N MET A 149 0.74 1.86 17.14
CA MET A 149 1.54 1.11 16.15
C MET A 149 0.83 -0.10 15.54
N PRO A 150 0.14 -0.98 16.29
CA PRO A 150 -0.56 -2.12 15.69
C PRO A 150 -1.65 -1.68 14.70
N ILE A 151 -2.31 -0.53 14.97
CA ILE A 151 -3.31 0.04 14.08
C ILE A 151 -2.66 0.44 12.75
N TRP A 152 -1.51 1.13 12.81
CA TRP A 152 -0.78 1.58 11.61
C TRP A 152 -0.23 0.45 10.76
N LEU A 153 0.11 -0.69 11.38
CA LEU A 153 0.60 -1.88 10.67
C LEU A 153 -0.52 -2.65 9.97
N VAL A 154 -1.72 -2.67 10.55
CA VAL A 154 -2.83 -3.51 10.07
C VAL A 154 -3.78 -2.72 9.16
N SER A 155 -3.92 -1.40 9.37
CA SER A 155 -4.87 -0.58 8.63
C SER A 155 -4.68 -0.59 7.11
N PRO A 156 -3.46 -0.62 6.51
CA PRO A 156 -3.32 -0.64 5.05
C PRO A 156 -4.03 -1.84 4.41
N ILE A 157 -3.81 -3.04 4.98
CA ILE A 157 -4.42 -4.28 4.49
C ILE A 157 -5.93 -4.24 4.72
N ILE A 158 -6.39 -3.85 5.91
CA ILE A 158 -7.82 -3.81 6.23
C ILE A 158 -8.57 -2.80 5.36
N LEU A 159 -8.01 -1.60 5.15
CA LEU A 159 -8.63 -0.58 4.29
C LEU A 159 -8.72 -1.06 2.84
N HIS A 160 -7.70 -1.76 2.34
CA HIS A 160 -7.72 -2.34 1.00
C HIS A 160 -8.78 -3.47 0.90
N ILE A 161 -8.86 -4.35 1.89
CA ILE A 161 -9.91 -5.38 1.97
C ILE A 161 -11.31 -4.75 1.98
N LEU A 162 -11.50 -3.69 2.77
CA LEU A 162 -12.77 -2.96 2.84
C LEU A 162 -13.10 -2.28 1.51
N TRP A 163 -12.12 -1.73 0.81
CA TRP A 163 -12.32 -1.12 -0.50
C TRP A 163 -12.83 -2.12 -1.55
N ASN A 164 -12.24 -3.31 -1.58
CA ASN A 164 -12.60 -4.40 -2.49
C ASN A 164 -13.76 -5.26 -1.97
N ASN A 165 -14.37 -4.89 -0.85
CA ASN A 165 -15.40 -5.71 -0.20
C ASN A 165 -16.63 -5.86 -1.11
N PRO A 166 -17.14 -7.08 -1.32
CA PRO A 166 -18.29 -7.34 -2.22
C PRO A 166 -19.58 -6.61 -1.79
N LEU A 167 -19.72 -6.27 -0.51
CA LEU A 167 -20.86 -5.49 0.00
C LEU A 167 -20.72 -3.99 -0.27
N ILE A 168 -19.51 -3.52 -0.57
CA ILE A 168 -19.12 -2.12 -0.75
C ILE A 168 -18.85 -1.79 -2.22
N ASP A 169 -18.57 -2.80 -3.05
CA ASP A 169 -18.04 -2.60 -4.39
C ASP A 169 -18.94 -1.71 -5.28
N ASN A 170 -20.26 -1.83 -5.10
CA ASN A 170 -21.27 -1.03 -5.82
C ASN A 170 -21.84 0.14 -4.98
N ASN A 171 -21.23 0.47 -3.84
CA ASN A 171 -21.69 1.51 -2.93
C ASN A 171 -20.72 2.70 -2.91
N THR A 172 -20.92 3.65 -3.83
CA THR A 172 -20.08 4.85 -3.97
C THR A 172 -19.96 5.67 -2.68
N PRO A 173 -21.05 5.94 -1.92
CA PRO A 173 -20.92 6.64 -0.64
C PRO A 173 -20.01 5.93 0.37
N MET A 174 -20.09 4.60 0.48
CA MET A 174 -19.21 3.84 1.37
C MET A 174 -17.75 3.88 0.91
N LYS A 175 -17.49 3.76 -0.41
CA LYS A 175 -16.14 3.95 -0.96
C LYS A 175 -15.60 5.35 -0.64
N ILE A 176 -16.37 6.42 -0.85
CA ILE A 176 -15.97 7.77 -0.45
C ILE A 176 -15.64 7.84 1.06
N GLY A 177 -16.47 7.22 1.90
CA GLY A 177 -16.22 7.13 3.34
C GLY A 177 -14.89 6.44 3.68
N ILE A 178 -14.58 5.30 3.04
CA ILE A 178 -13.30 4.60 3.21
C ILE A 178 -12.14 5.45 2.70
N THR A 179 -12.32 6.20 1.61
CA THR A 179 -11.29 7.11 1.11
C THR A 179 -10.96 8.19 2.15
N ILE A 180 -11.98 8.86 2.67
CA ILE A 180 -11.82 9.90 3.70
C ILE A 180 -11.17 9.32 4.95
N LEU A 181 -11.59 8.14 5.38
CA LEU A 181 -10.99 7.45 6.53
C LEU A 181 -9.50 7.13 6.29
N SER A 182 -9.15 6.65 5.10
CA SER A 182 -7.77 6.32 4.73
C SER A 182 -6.88 7.55 4.80
N TRP A 183 -7.35 8.69 4.27
CA TRP A 183 -6.68 9.98 4.39
C TRP A 183 -6.54 10.46 5.83
N ALA A 184 -7.62 10.38 6.62
CA ALA A 184 -7.58 10.77 8.02
C ALA A 184 -6.56 9.95 8.82
N LEU A 185 -6.49 8.64 8.56
CA LEU A 185 -5.52 7.74 9.19
C LEU A 185 -4.09 8.05 8.76
N LEU A 186 -3.82 8.27 7.46
CA LEU A 186 -2.49 8.68 6.99
C LEU A 186 -2.07 10.02 7.61
N ILE A 187 -2.95 11.02 7.60
CA ILE A 187 -2.65 12.34 8.16
C ILE A 187 -2.36 12.22 9.66
N HIS A 188 -3.20 11.52 10.40
CA HIS A 188 -2.99 11.31 11.83
C HIS A 188 -1.68 10.55 12.10
N PHE A 189 -1.39 9.51 11.33
CA PHE A 189 -0.14 8.77 11.39
C PHE A 189 1.07 9.67 11.15
N CYS A 190 1.05 10.50 10.11
CA CYS A 190 2.10 11.47 9.81
C CYS A 190 2.24 12.51 10.91
N LEU A 191 1.14 13.11 11.40
CA LEU A 191 1.17 14.09 12.49
C LEU A 191 1.76 13.50 13.78
N GLN A 192 1.47 12.23 14.08
CA GLN A 192 1.98 11.56 15.27
C GLN A 192 3.49 11.28 15.18
N ASN A 193 4.05 11.13 13.98
CA ASN A 193 5.43 10.66 13.76
C ASN A 193 6.32 11.63 12.95
N HIS A 194 5.85 12.83 12.59
CA HIS A 194 6.56 13.75 11.68
C HIS A 194 7.95 14.21 12.15
N ARG A 195 8.24 14.13 13.46
CA ARG A 195 9.53 14.53 14.06
C ARG A 195 10.50 13.36 14.20
N THR A 196 10.08 12.18 13.76
CA THR A 196 10.83 10.96 13.92
C THR A 196 12.04 10.91 12.99
N THR A 197 13.21 10.77 13.60
CA THR A 197 14.45 10.33 12.93
C THR A 197 14.77 8.92 13.37
N PHE A 198 15.09 8.02 12.43
CA PHE A 198 15.53 6.68 12.79
C PHE A 198 17.01 6.75 13.15
N LEU A 199 17.33 6.49 14.42
CA LEU A 199 18.72 6.47 14.85
C LEU A 199 19.36 5.16 14.39
N PRO A 200 20.60 5.19 13.87
CA PRO A 200 21.34 3.96 13.62
C PRO A 200 21.48 3.19 14.94
N LYS A 201 21.22 1.88 14.90
CA LYS A 201 21.35 0.99 16.07
C LYS A 201 22.70 1.25 16.77
N GLY A 202 22.64 1.66 18.04
CA GLY A 202 23.82 1.89 18.88
C GLY A 202 24.17 3.36 19.18
N LYS A 203 23.40 4.35 18.70
CA LYS A 203 23.50 5.73 19.17
C LYS A 203 22.23 6.16 19.90
N VAL A 204 22.41 6.58 21.14
CA VAL A 204 21.37 7.16 22.00
C VAL A 204 20.88 8.48 21.38
N SER A 205 19.58 8.75 21.50
CA SER A 205 18.99 10.02 21.08
C SER A 205 19.69 11.20 21.77
N PRO A 206 20.01 12.31 21.07
CA PRO A 206 20.56 13.52 21.69
C PRO A 206 19.65 14.11 22.78
N LEU A 207 18.38 13.69 22.83
CA LEU A 207 17.42 14.13 23.84
C LEU A 207 17.58 13.43 25.20
N GLN A 208 18.52 12.49 25.34
CA GLN A 208 18.86 11.84 26.62
C GLN A 208 20.13 12.38 27.28
N GLU A 209 20.79 13.40 26.70
CA GLU A 209 21.95 14.07 27.33
C GLU A 209 21.57 15.35 28.10
N MET A 210 20.27 15.62 28.29
CA MET A 210 19.79 16.85 28.94
C MET A 210 18.84 16.63 30.12
N ASP A 211 18.87 15.47 30.78
CA ASP A 211 18.24 15.24 32.08
C ASP A 211 19.24 14.65 33.10
#